data_AF-A0A1F4Q811-F1
#
_entry.id   AF-A0A1F4Q811-F1
#
_cell.length_a   1.000
_cell.length_b   1.000
_cell.length_c   1.000
_cell.angle_alpha   90.00
_cell.angle_beta   90.00
_cell.angle_gamma   90.00
#
_symmetry.space_group_name_H-M   'P 1'
#
loop_
_entity.id
_entity.type
_entity.pdbx_description
1 polymer ?
#
loop_
_entity_poly.entity_id
_entity_poly.type
_entity_poly.pdbx_seq_one_letter_code
_entity_poly.pdbx_strand_id
1 'polypeptide(L)' 'MEENGIVELTRDEIVEMIERGAKHRLNMSARQLVEAYRSGRLENPGAVADLLAFASLLLESDPLFVPA' A
#
# COMPACT_ATOMS: atom_id res chain seq x y z
N MET A 1 23.17 19.01 -13.84
CA MET A 1 22.59 17.77 -14.39
C MET A 1 21.47 17.41 -13.44
N GLU A 2 20.23 17.63 -13.84
CA GLU A 2 19.09 17.16 -13.06
C GLU A 2 19.07 15.63 -13.21
N GLU A 3 19.50 14.92 -12.17
CA GLU A 3 19.19 13.50 -12.03
C GLU A 3 17.66 13.41 -11.96
N ASN A 4 17.04 12.86 -12.99
CA ASN A 4 15.65 12.42 -12.90
C ASN A 4 15.59 11.39 -11.77
N GLY A 5 15.08 11.80 -10.61
CA GLY A 5 15.08 11.06 -9.35
C GLY A 5 14.12 9.87 -9.36
N ILE A 6 14.40 8.88 -10.21
CA ILE A 6 13.72 7.60 -10.22
C ILE A 6 14.24 6.81 -9.02
N VAL A 7 13.33 6.48 -8.10
CA VAL A 7 13.62 5.61 -6.95
C VAL A 7 13.16 4.21 -7.33
N GLU A 8 14.09 3.27 -7.36
CA GLU A 8 13.78 1.84 -7.50
C GLU A 8 13.46 1.25 -6.12
N LEU A 9 12.29 0.63 -5.99
CA LEU A 9 11.86 -0.04 -4.77
C LEU A 9 11.57 -1.50 -5.07
N THR A 10 12.03 -2.37 -4.20
CA THR A 10 11.62 -3.78 -4.19
C THR A 10 10.19 -3.91 -3.70
N ARG A 11 9.58 -5.05 -4.02
CA ARG A 11 8.25 -5.42 -3.54
C ARG A 11 8.16 -5.35 -2.01
N ASP A 12 9.15 -5.86 -1.30
CA ASP A 12 9.11 -5.91 0.17
C ASP A 12 9.25 -4.51 0.80
N GLU A 13 10.04 -3.61 0.20
CA GLU A 13 10.12 -2.22 0.64
C GLU A 13 8.78 -1.49 0.47
N ILE A 14 8.11 -1.69 -0.67
CA ILE A 14 6.78 -1.13 -0.91
C ILE A 14 5.80 -1.64 0.16
N VAL A 15 5.79 -2.96 0.41
CA VAL A 15 4.91 -3.55 1.43
C VAL A 15 5.24 -3.03 2.82
N GLU A 16 6.50 -2.87 3.19
CA GLU A 16 6.90 -2.33 4.49
C GLU A 16 6.47 -0.87 4.66
N MET A 17 6.57 -0.06 3.60
CA MET A 17 6.07 1.32 3.61
C MET A 17 4.56 1.37 3.86
N ILE A 18 3.79 0.51 3.18
CA ILE A 18 2.35 0.40 3.38
C ILE A 18 2.05 -0.08 4.80
N GLU A 19 2.73 -1.12 5.29
CA GLU A 19 2.53 -1.69 6.62
C GLU A 19 2.75 -0.66 7.72
N ARG A 20 3.88 0.08 7.67
CA ARG A 20 4.17 1.15 8.64
C ARG A 20 3.14 2.27 8.58
N GLY A 21 2.75 2.69 7.38
CA GLY A 21 1.75 3.74 7.18
C GLY A 21 0.37 3.34 7.69
N ALA A 22 -0.11 2.15 7.31
CA ALA A 22 -1.40 1.61 7.70
C ALA A 22 -1.48 1.42 9.21
N LYS A 23 -0.42 0.88 9.82
CA LYS A 23 -0.35 0.67 11.26
C LYS A 23 -0.40 1.98 12.02
N HIS A 24 0.35 2.99 11.59
CA HIS A 24 0.42 4.27 12.28
C HIS A 24 -0.87 5.10 12.13
N ARG A 25 -1.51 5.07 10.96
CA ARG A 25 -2.65 5.95 10.67
C ARG A 25 -4.01 5.32 10.96
N LEU A 26 -4.13 4.00 10.82
CA LEU A 26 -5.40 3.28 10.90
C LEU A 26 -5.36 2.08 11.87
N ASN A 27 -4.21 1.79 12.49
CA ASN A 27 -4.01 0.57 13.29
C ASN A 27 -4.36 -0.71 12.52
N MET A 28 -4.05 -0.74 11.22
CA MET A 28 -4.27 -1.87 10.32
C MET A 28 -2.94 -2.39 9.77
N SER A 29 -2.88 -3.68 9.42
CA SER A 29 -1.83 -4.18 8.54
C SER A 29 -2.04 -3.70 7.09
N ALA A 30 -1.01 -3.83 6.25
CA ALA A 30 -1.09 -3.52 4.83
C ALA A 30 -2.22 -4.33 4.16
N ARG A 31 -2.34 -5.62 4.51
CA ARG A 31 -3.40 -6.50 4.01
C ARG A 31 -4.78 -5.98 4.40
N GLN A 32 -4.98 -5.67 5.69
CA GLN A 32 -6.26 -5.17 6.18
C GLN A 32 -6.68 -3.86 5.49
N LEU A 33 -5.73 -2.94 5.28
CA LEU A 33 -5.95 -1.71 4.53
C LEU A 33 -6.44 -2.01 3.10
N VAL A 34 -5.72 -2.86 2.38
CA VAL A 34 -6.03 -3.18 0.98
C VAL A 34 -7.36 -3.93 0.86
N GLU A 35 -7.64 -4.88 1.74
CA GLU A 35 -8.93 -5.58 1.79
C GLU A 35 -10.08 -4.63 2.11
N ALA A 36 -9.90 -3.70 3.05
CA ALA A 36 -10.89 -2.68 3.39
C ALA A 36 -11.16 -1.74 2.21
N TYR A 37 -10.12 -1.30 1.50
CA TYR A 37 -10.26 -0.48 0.30
C TYR A 37 -11.02 -1.22 -0.81
N ARG A 38 -10.59 -2.44 -1.16
CA ARG A 38 -11.21 -3.25 -2.23
C ARG A 38 -12.66 -3.63 -1.95
N SER A 39 -13.03 -3.75 -0.68
CA SER A 39 -14.40 -4.06 -0.26
C SER A 39 -15.26 -2.83 0.00
N GLY A 40 -14.73 -1.61 -0.21
CA GLY A 40 -15.45 -0.36 0.05
C GLY A 40 -15.73 -0.08 1.53
N ARG A 41 -15.01 -0.72 2.45
CA ARG A 41 -15.17 -0.56 3.91
C ARG A 41 -14.25 0.49 4.52
N LEU A 42 -13.36 1.09 3.72
CA LEU A 42 -12.45 2.12 4.19
C LEU A 42 -13.21 3.46 4.31
N GLU A 43 -13.35 3.96 5.54
CA GLU A 43 -14.16 5.15 5.85
C GLU A 43 -13.63 6.44 5.18
N ASN A 44 -12.31 6.62 5.13
CA ASN A 44 -11.68 7.75 4.46
C ASN A 44 -10.47 7.30 3.63
N PRO A 45 -10.68 6.83 2.38
CA PRO A 45 -9.58 6.41 1.51
C PRO A 45 -8.61 7.54 1.18
N GLY A 46 -9.08 8.80 1.17
CA GLY A 46 -8.26 9.97 0.88
C GLY A 46 -7.12 10.17 1.90
N ALA A 47 -7.33 9.80 3.16
CA ALA A 47 -6.32 9.93 4.22
C ALA A 47 -5.11 8.98 4.07
N VAL A 48 -5.25 7.97 3.21
CA VAL A 48 -4.23 6.94 2.94
C VAL A 48 -4.03 6.69 1.45
N ALA A 49 -4.38 7.68 0.61
CA ALA A 49 -4.29 7.57 -0.85
C ALA A 49 -2.85 7.31 -1.33
N ASP A 50 -1.85 7.83 -0.62
CA ASP A 50 -0.43 7.55 -0.84
C ASP A 50 -0.10 6.06 -0.63
N LEU A 51 -0.63 5.44 0.42
CA LEU A 51 -0.44 4.00 0.69
C LEU A 51 -1.14 3.13 -0.36
N LEU A 52 -2.31 3.55 -0.83
CA LEU A 52 -3.03 2.88 -1.91
C LEU A 52 -2.30 3.03 -3.26
N ALA A 53 -1.67 4.18 -3.50
CA ALA A 53 -0.83 4.38 -4.68
C ALA A 53 0.40 3.45 -4.64
N PHE A 54 1.06 3.30 -3.49
CA PHE A 54 2.12 2.29 -3.32
C PHE A 54 1.62 0.87 -3.61
N ALA A 55 0.45 0.50 -3.10
CA ALA A 55 -0.13 -0.81 -3.37
C ALA A 55 -0.37 -1.03 -4.88
N SER A 56 -0.77 0.01 -5.62
CA SER A 56 -1.00 -0.09 -7.07
C SER A 56 0.26 -0.38 -7.90
N LEU A 57 1.45 -0.26 -7.32
CA LEU A 57 2.72 -0.61 -7.98
C LEU A 57 3.05 -2.11 -7.89
N LEU A 58 2.33 -2.86 -7.05
CA LEU A 58 2.51 -4.29 -6.90
C LEU A 58 1.77 -5.04 -8.01
N LEU A 59 2.26 -6.24 -8.35
CA LEU A 59 1.59 -7.12 -9.30
C LEU A 59 0.23 -7.56 -8.76
N GLU A 60 -0.78 -7.73 -9.62
CA GLU A 60 -2.10 -8.21 -9.20
C GLU A 60 -2.06 -9.58 -8.51
N SER A 61 -1.05 -10.40 -8.83
CA SER A 61 -0.78 -11.69 -8.21
C SER A 61 -0.03 -11.60 -6.87
N ASP A 62 0.27 -10.40 -6.38
CA ASP A 62 1.00 -10.22 -5.12
C ASP A 62 0.24 -10.87 -3.95
N PRO A 63 0.94 -11.57 -3.03
CA PRO A 63 0.34 -12.15 -1.84
C PRO A 63 -0.47 -11.18 -0.97
N LEU A 64 -0.25 -9.88 -1.10
CA LEU A 64 -1.02 -8.83 -0.44
C LEU A 64 -2.49 -8.78 -0.91
N PHE A 65 -2.78 -9.24 -2.14
CA PHE A 65 -4.10 -9.16 -2.77
C PHE A 65 -4.88 -10.48 -2.75
N VAL A 66 -4.21 -11.60 -2.55
CA VAL A 66 -4.83 -12.94 -2.59
C VAL A 66 -5.28 -13.38 -1.18
N PRO A 67 -6.37 -14.14 -1.04
CA PRO A 67 -6.72 -14.77 0.24
C PRO A 67 -5.60 -15.72 0.70
N ALA A 68 -5.43 -15.85 2.02
CA ALA A 68 -4.50 -16.80 2.63
C ALA A 68 -5.03 -18.24 2.55
#